data_AF-A0A075G9W7-F1
#
_entry.id   AF-A0A075G9W7-F1
#
_cell.length_a   1.000
_cell.length_b   1.000
_cell.length_c   1.000
_cell.angle_alpha   90.00
_cell.angle_beta   90.00
_cell.angle_gamma   90.00
#
_symmetry.space_group_name_H-M   'P 1'
#
loop_
_entity.id
_entity.type
_entity.pdbx_description
1 polymer ?
#
loop_
_entity_poly.entity_id
_entity_poly.type
_entity_poly.pdbx_seq_one_letter_code
_entity_poly.pdbx_strand_id
1 'polypeptide(L)'
;MYECVKNNIPFVLAGSIRDDGPLPDVITDVAEAQRQYKKVLKGVDMVIMISTMLHSIATGNMLPASVKVIVVDISQPTVTKLMDRGTWQALGIVSDVGAFLPMVAQQIKKDLNNFF
;
A
#
# COMPACT_ATOMS: atom_id res chain seq x y z
N MET A 1 -3.58 12.67 -4.04
CA MET A 1 -4.23 12.87 -5.35
C MET A 1 -3.52 13.93 -6.19
N TYR A 2 -3.48 15.21 -5.78
CA TYR A 2 -2.79 16.28 -6.55
C TYR A 2 -1.38 15.90 -7.01
N GLU A 3 -0.52 15.44 -6.09
CA GLU A 3 0.86 15.04 -6.44
C GLU A 3 0.92 13.82 -7.35
N CYS A 4 -0.05 12.89 -7.28
CA CYS A 4 -0.10 11.76 -8.21
C CYS A 4 -0.40 12.24 -9.64
N VAL A 5 -1.37 13.15 -9.78
CA VAL A 5 -1.72 13.74 -11.09
C VAL A 5 -0.55 14.55 -11.63
N LYS A 6 0.03 15.45 -10.82
CA LYS A 6 1.13 16.32 -11.21
C LYS A 6 2.38 15.57 -11.66
N ASN A 7 2.69 14.45 -11.00
CA ASN A 7 3.89 13.65 -11.27
C ASN A 7 3.60 12.39 -12.12
N ASN A 8 2.40 12.27 -12.71
CA ASN A 8 1.97 11.12 -13.52
C ASN A 8 2.13 9.77 -12.81
N ILE A 9 1.87 9.72 -11.51
CA ILE A 9 1.89 8.49 -10.72
C ILE A 9 0.54 7.77 -10.90
N PRO A 10 0.53 6.53 -11.42
CA PRO A 10 -0.71 5.78 -11.58
C PRO A 10 -1.31 5.44 -10.22
N PHE A 11 -2.63 5.54 -10.10
CA PHE A 11 -3.37 5.15 -8.91
C PHE A 11 -4.63 4.39 -9.31
N VAL A 12 -5.10 3.52 -8.42
CA VAL A 12 -6.36 2.77 -8.58
C VAL A 12 -7.22 2.98 -7.35
N LEU A 13 -8.39 3.58 -7.54
CA LEU A 13 -9.39 3.75 -6.49
C LEU A 13 -10.41 2.63 -6.62
N ALA A 14 -10.26 1.58 -5.81
CA ALA A 14 -11.22 0.48 -5.77
C ALA A 14 -12.35 0.83 -4.81
N GLY A 15 -13.60 0.76 -5.29
CA GLY A 15 -14.76 1.11 -4.51
C GLY A 15 -15.11 0.08 -3.43
N SER A 16 -15.94 0.49 -2.48
CA SER A 16 -16.45 -0.33 -1.40
C SER A 16 -17.94 -0.09 -1.17
N ILE A 17 -18.60 -1.03 -0.48
CA ILE A 17 -20.02 -0.90 -0.10
C ILE A 17 -20.33 0.29 0.82
N ARG A 18 -19.30 0.96 1.34
CA ARG A 18 -19.42 2.11 2.26
C ARG A 18 -19.23 3.44 1.53
N ASP A 19 -19.01 3.41 0.22
CA ASP A 19 -18.70 4.62 -0.52
C ASP A 19 -19.97 5.49 -0.68
N ASP A 20 -19.88 6.74 -0.26
CA ASP A 20 -20.93 7.73 -0.43
C ASP A 20 -20.77 8.47 -1.76
N GLY A 21 -21.55 8.08 -2.78
CA GLY A 21 -21.59 8.76 -4.09
C GLY A 21 -20.19 8.98 -4.68
N PRO A 22 -19.42 7.89 -4.90
CA PRO A 22 -17.97 7.94 -5.04
C PRO A 22 -17.49 8.88 -6.15
N LEU A 23 -16.23 9.35 -6.02
CA LEU A 23 -15.58 10.14 -7.07
C LEU A 23 -15.66 9.43 -8.43
N PRO A 24 -15.73 10.17 -9.55
CA PRO A 24 -15.82 9.57 -10.89
C PRO A 24 -14.72 8.54 -11.20
N ASP A 25 -13.53 8.71 -10.64
CA ASP A 25 -12.36 7.83 -10.82
C ASP A 25 -12.44 6.51 -10.03
N VAL A 26 -13.42 6.35 -9.14
CA VAL A 26 -13.58 5.12 -8.34
C VAL A 26 -14.16 4.00 -9.21
N ILE A 27 -13.47 2.87 -9.21
CA ILE A 27 -13.89 1.65 -9.87
C ILE A 27 -14.81 0.87 -8.94
N THR A 28 -16.11 0.93 -9.21
CA THR A 28 -17.15 0.24 -8.41
C THR A 28 -17.26 -1.25 -8.72
N ASP A 29 -16.88 -1.68 -9.92
CA ASP A 29 -16.76 -3.10 -10.27
C ASP A 29 -15.50 -3.68 -9.62
N VAL A 30 -15.68 -4.54 -8.62
CA VAL A 30 -14.58 -5.16 -7.86
C VAL A 30 -13.67 -6.03 -8.72
N ALA A 31 -14.20 -6.70 -9.75
CA ALA A 31 -13.40 -7.53 -10.63
C ALA A 31 -12.54 -6.66 -11.57
N GLU A 32 -13.09 -5.52 -12.03
CA GLU A 32 -12.30 -4.53 -12.78
C GLU A 32 -11.24 -3.88 -11.90
N ALA A 33 -11.59 -3.48 -10.68
CA ALA A 33 -10.65 -2.92 -9.73
C ALA A 33 -9.48 -3.89 -9.48
N GLN A 34 -9.76 -5.18 -9.30
CA GLN A 34 -8.74 -6.21 -9.15
C GLN A 34 -7.84 -6.35 -10.39
N ARG A 35 -8.41 -6.27 -11.61
CA ARG A 35 -7.62 -6.28 -12.86
C ARG A 35 -6.69 -5.07 -12.93
N GLN A 36 -7.15 -3.88 -12.53
CA GLN A 36 -6.33 -2.68 -12.50
C GLN A 36 -5.23 -2.75 -11.43
N TYR A 37 -5.52 -3.30 -10.24
CA TYR A 37 -4.51 -3.60 -9.22
C TYR A 37 -3.39 -4.47 -9.79
N LYS A 38 -3.72 -5.59 -10.44
CA LYS A 38 -2.70 -6.47 -11.04
C LYS A 38 -1.84 -5.78 -12.08
N LYS A 39 -2.38 -4.83 -12.85
CA LYS A 39 -1.62 -4.06 -13.83
C LYS A 39 -0.60 -3.16 -13.16
N VAL A 40 -0.99 -2.40 -12.13
CA VAL A 40 -0.07 -1.48 -11.42
C VAL A 40 0.94 -2.21 -10.54
N LEU A 41 0.62 -3.44 -10.09
CA LEU A 41 1.53 -4.29 -9.31
C LEU A 41 2.54 -5.06 -10.19
N LYS A 42 2.44 -5.00 -11.52
CA LYS A 42 3.34 -5.76 -12.40
C LYS A 42 4.76 -5.19 -12.32
N GLY A 43 5.71 -6.04 -11.90
CA GLY A 43 7.14 -5.70 -11.87
C GLY A 43 7.56 -4.85 -10.67
N VAL A 44 6.74 -4.75 -9.62
CA VAL A 44 7.14 -4.07 -8.39
C VAL A 44 8.14 -4.91 -7.60
N ASP A 45 9.16 -4.28 -7.03
CA ASP A 45 10.14 -4.95 -6.15
C ASP A 45 9.76 -4.85 -4.66
N MET A 46 8.94 -3.85 -4.32
CA MET A 46 8.49 -3.56 -2.96
C MET A 46 7.09 -2.96 -2.94
N VAL A 47 6.31 -3.31 -1.91
CA VAL A 47 5.02 -2.68 -1.60
C VAL A 47 4.98 -2.26 -0.13
N ILE A 48 4.53 -1.03 0.11
CA ILE A 48 4.28 -0.50 1.45
C ILE A 48 2.76 -0.41 1.66
N MET A 49 2.27 -1.15 2.65
CA MET A 49 0.86 -1.27 3.04
C MET A 49 0.60 -0.37 4.25
N ILE A 50 -0.25 0.63 4.08
CA ILE A 50 -0.41 1.72 5.06
C ILE A 50 -1.83 1.73 5.63
N SER A 51 -1.99 1.29 6.88
CA SER A 51 -3.19 1.41 7.73
C SER A 51 -4.52 1.01 7.07
N THR A 52 -4.52 -0.04 6.24
CA THR A 52 -5.72 -0.52 5.55
C THR A 52 -5.76 -2.04 5.46
N MET A 53 -6.62 -2.69 6.23
CA MET A 53 -6.67 -4.16 6.23
C MET A 53 -7.13 -4.74 4.88
N LEU A 54 -8.25 -4.27 4.33
CA LEU A 54 -8.87 -4.88 3.14
C LEU A 54 -8.01 -4.71 1.88
N HIS A 55 -7.52 -3.51 1.60
CA HIS A 55 -6.67 -3.28 0.44
C HIS A 55 -5.31 -3.97 0.59
N SER A 56 -4.75 -4.02 1.80
CA SER A 56 -3.48 -4.74 2.04
C SER A 56 -3.62 -6.24 1.80
N ILE A 57 -4.71 -6.85 2.27
CA ILE A 57 -5.00 -8.27 2.01
C ILE A 57 -5.19 -8.53 0.51
N ALA A 58 -5.99 -7.70 -0.16
CA ALA A 58 -6.23 -7.82 -1.59
C ALA A 58 -4.92 -7.71 -2.39
N THR A 59 -4.12 -6.68 -2.11
CA THR A 59 -2.80 -6.47 -2.72
C THR A 59 -1.87 -7.64 -2.45
N GLY A 60 -1.74 -8.08 -1.19
CA GLY A 60 -0.89 -9.22 -0.83
C GLY A 60 -1.26 -10.52 -1.54
N ASN A 61 -2.55 -10.77 -1.79
CA ASN A 61 -3.03 -11.92 -2.59
C ASN A 61 -2.58 -11.87 -4.06
N MET A 62 -2.19 -10.71 -4.57
CA MET A 62 -1.84 -10.49 -5.97
C MET A 62 -0.33 -10.40 -6.21
N LEU A 63 0.48 -10.39 -5.15
CA LEU A 63 1.94 -10.28 -5.25
C LEU A 63 2.63 -11.64 -5.44
N PRO A 64 3.77 -11.71 -6.14
CA PRO A 64 4.63 -12.89 -6.28
C PRO A 64 5.80 -12.95 -5.26
N ALA A 65 6.29 -14.16 -4.91
CA ALA A 65 7.15 -14.48 -3.72
C ALA A 65 8.33 -13.54 -3.45
N SER A 66 8.85 -12.99 -4.53
CA SER A 66 10.02 -12.13 -4.55
C SER A 66 9.78 -10.71 -4.03
N VAL A 67 8.52 -10.25 -3.94
CA VAL A 67 8.23 -8.84 -3.60
C VAL A 67 8.38 -8.61 -2.10
N LYS A 68 9.15 -7.57 -1.74
CA LYS A 68 9.28 -7.12 -0.35
C LYS A 68 8.02 -6.42 0.09
N VAL A 69 7.51 -6.75 1.27
CA VAL A 69 6.29 -6.15 1.79
C VAL A 69 6.58 -5.46 3.11
N ILE A 70 6.15 -4.22 3.27
CA ILE A 70 6.18 -3.53 4.56
C ILE A 70 4.75 -3.24 4.95
N VAL A 71 4.34 -3.67 6.14
CA VAL A 71 2.99 -3.45 6.67
C VAL A 71 3.11 -2.51 7.86
N VAL A 72 2.38 -1.40 7.82
CA VAL A 72 2.30 -0.44 8.92
C VAL A 72 0.85 -0.26 9.29
N ASP A 73 0.48 -0.66 10.50
CA ASP A 73 -0.88 -0.53 11.02
C ASP A 73 -0.82 -0.40 12.55
N ILE A 74 -1.72 0.36 13.16
CA ILE A 74 -1.77 0.49 14.62
C ILE A 74 -2.33 -0.78 15.29
N SER A 75 -3.09 -1.58 14.53
CA SER A 75 -3.72 -2.81 14.97
C SER A 75 -2.80 -4.01 14.81
N GLN A 76 -2.32 -4.55 15.93
CA GLN A 76 -1.54 -5.80 15.97
C GLN A 76 -2.24 -6.95 15.21
N PRO A 77 -3.55 -7.22 15.37
CA PRO A 77 -4.24 -8.26 14.59
C PRO A 77 -4.18 -8.06 13.07
N THR A 78 -4.21 -6.80 12.60
CA THR A 78 -4.09 -6.51 11.16
C THR A 78 -2.69 -6.89 10.66
N VAL A 79 -1.65 -6.48 11.40
CA VAL A 79 -0.26 -6.82 11.08
C VAL A 79 -0.07 -8.33 11.08
N THR A 80 -0.49 -9.04 12.13
CA THR A 80 -0.37 -10.50 12.23
C THR A 80 -1.03 -11.21 11.04
N LYS A 81 -2.28 -10.85 10.68
CA LYS A 81 -2.98 -11.45 9.54
C LYS A 81 -2.25 -11.27 8.20
N LEU A 82 -1.55 -10.15 8.01
CA LEU A 82 -0.80 -9.88 6.79
C LEU A 82 0.55 -10.60 6.79
N MET A 83 1.13 -10.83 7.96
CA MET A 83 2.40 -11.54 8.17
C MET A 83 2.25 -13.07 8.07
N ASP A 84 1.10 -13.64 8.45
CA ASP A 84 0.85 -15.09 8.49
C ASP A 84 0.77 -15.75 7.10
N ARG A 85 0.91 -14.98 6.03
CA ARG A 85 0.91 -15.50 4.65
C ARG A 85 2.30 -16.03 4.31
N GLY A 86 2.49 -17.29 4.67
CA GLY A 86 3.76 -18.02 4.72
C GLY A 86 4.75 -17.75 3.58
N THR A 87 6.02 -17.56 4.00
CA THR A 87 7.28 -17.49 3.22
C THR A 87 7.67 -16.18 2.50
N TRP A 88 7.54 -15.01 3.14
CA TRP A 88 7.82 -13.73 2.46
C TRP A 88 8.65 -12.76 3.30
N GLN A 89 9.47 -11.96 2.61
CA GLN A 89 10.20 -10.81 3.15
C GLN A 89 9.22 -9.70 3.54
N ALA A 90 8.32 -10.00 4.49
CA ALA A 90 7.35 -9.07 5.03
C ALA A 90 7.90 -8.50 6.35
N LEU A 91 7.88 -7.18 6.49
CA LEU A 91 8.21 -6.46 7.72
C LEU A 91 6.92 -5.85 8.27
N GLY A 92 6.47 -6.35 9.42
CA GLY A 92 5.32 -5.80 10.14
C GLY A 92 5.75 -4.77 11.18
N ILE A 93 5.14 -3.59 11.13
CA ILE A 93 5.38 -2.48 12.05
C ILE A 93 4.04 -2.09 12.68
N VAL A 94 3.96 -2.23 14.00
CA VAL A 94 2.77 -1.88 14.77
C VAL A 94 2.97 -0.47 15.30
N SER A 95 2.40 0.52 14.62
CA SER A 95 2.62 1.94 14.93
C SER A 95 1.54 2.83 14.35
N ASP A 96 1.45 4.06 14.87
CA ASP A 96 0.64 5.09 14.25
C ASP A 96 1.27 5.54 12.92
N VAL A 97 0.50 5.45 11.83
CA VAL A 97 0.93 5.88 10.50
C VAL A 97 1.20 7.40 10.45
N GLY A 98 0.43 8.18 11.20
CA GLY A 98 0.54 9.65 11.24
C GLY A 98 1.90 10.11 11.74
N ALA A 99 2.46 9.42 12.74
CA ALA A 99 3.83 9.63 13.22
C ALA A 99 4.89 8.93 12.35
N PHE A 100 4.62 7.72 11.87
CA PHE A 100 5.58 6.90 11.11
C PHE A 100 6.02 7.56 9.79
N LEU A 101 5.08 8.01 8.96
CA LEU A 101 5.41 8.54 7.63
C LEU A 101 6.31 9.79 7.66
N PRO A 102 6.06 10.80 8.52
CA PRO A 102 6.96 11.93 8.68
C PRO A 102 8.38 11.53 9.10
N MET A 103 8.52 10.57 10.01
CA MET A 103 9.83 10.07 10.46
C MET A 103 10.60 9.42 9.31
N VAL A 104 9.93 8.57 8.51
CA VAL A 104 10.53 7.95 7.32
C VAL A 104 10.94 9.01 6.30
N ALA A 105 10.08 9.99 6.02
CA ALA A 105 10.39 11.07 5.09
C ALA A 105 11.59 11.90 5.55
N GLN A 106 11.69 12.21 6.85
CA GLN A 106 12.83 12.91 7.43
C GLN A 106 14.12 12.08 7.32
N GLN A 107 14.03 10.78 7.59
CA GLN A 107 15.17 9.88 7.50
C GLN A 107 15.69 9.77 6.07
N ILE A 108 14.80 9.59 5.07
CA ILE A 108 15.16 9.59 3.65
C ILE A 108 15.85 10.90 3.24
N LYS A 109 15.33 12.05 3.69
CA LYS A 109 15.94 13.35 3.41
C LYS A 109 17.34 13.48 4.02
N LYS A 110 17.53 13.00 5.25
CA LYS A 110 18.83 12.98 5.92
C LYS A 110 19.83 12.09 5.17
N ASP A 111 19.40 10.91 4.76
CA ASP A 111 20.26 9.97 4.05
C ASP A 111 20.69 10.54 2.70
N LEU A 112 19.76 11.10 1.91
CA LEU A 112 20.09 11.78 0.66
C LEU A 112 21.11 12.91 0.85
N ASN A 113 20.99 13.69 1.91
CA ASN A 113 21.94 14.78 2.22
C ASN A 113 23.33 14.28 2.65
N ASN A 114 23.46 13.02 3.08
CA ASN A 114 24.76 12.43 3.46
C ASN A 114 25.47 11.77 2.28
N PHE A 115 24.79 11.57 1.14
CA PHE A 115 25.37 11.01 -0.08
C PHE A 115 25.92 12.08 -1.05
N PHE A 116 25.72 13.36 -0.75
CA PHE A 116 26.27 14.53 -1.46
C PHE A 116 27.15 15.35 -0.51
#